data_AF-A0A965E0L7-F1
#
_entry.id   AF-A0A965E0L7-F1
#
_cell.length_a   1.000
_cell.length_b   1.000
_cell.length_c   1.000
_cell.angle_alpha   90.00
_cell.angle_beta   90.00
_cell.angle_gamma   90.00
#
_symmetry.space_group_name_H-M   'P 1'
#
loop_
_entity.id
_entity.type
_entity.pdbx_description
1 polymer ?
#
loop_
_entity_poly.entity_id
_entity_poly.type
_entity_poly.pdbx_seq_one_letter_code
_entity_poly.pdbx_strand_id
1 'polypeptide(L)'
;MSSSTTSRAVIEQLVRDQVYATMGLAAPKSAPNKLLVNISARHCHLTQAAVEALFGPGHQLQPMKDLYQHGQFAAKESLTLIGPRSRIISNLRILGPCRNLNQVELAYTDAIALGFDIPVKMSGDIAGTQGGMLMGPHGYFELNEGIIRAQPHVHMHPDDAA
;
A
#
# COMPACT_ATOMS: atom_id res chain seq x y z
N MET A 1 -30.32 -15.04 28.93
CA MET A 1 -28.86 -15.12 29.15
C MET A 1 -28.27 -13.79 28.72
N SER A 2 -27.79 -12.97 29.66
CA SER A 2 -27.21 -11.67 29.36
C SER A 2 -25.82 -11.89 28.78
N SER A 3 -25.63 -11.59 27.49
CA SER A 3 -24.32 -11.58 26.85
C SER A 3 -23.50 -10.45 27.48
N SER A 4 -22.55 -10.79 28.37
CA SER A 4 -21.61 -9.82 28.89
C SER A 4 -20.73 -9.35 27.74
N THR A 5 -21.07 -8.21 27.16
CA THR A 5 -20.29 -7.57 26.11
C THR A 5 -19.03 -7.02 26.77
N THR A 6 -17.90 -7.69 26.60
CA THR A 6 -16.59 -7.20 27.07
C THR A 6 -16.37 -5.78 26.57
N SER A 7 -16.03 -4.86 27.47
CA SER A 7 -15.84 -3.46 27.08
C SER A 7 -14.62 -3.31 26.15
N ARG A 8 -14.71 -2.37 25.20
CA ARG A 8 -13.61 -2.06 24.27
C ARG A 8 -12.30 -1.78 24.99
N ALA A 9 -12.35 -1.10 26.14
CA ALA A 9 -11.18 -0.79 26.96
C ALA A 9 -10.49 -2.06 27.49
N VAL A 10 -11.26 -3.07 27.92
CA VAL A 10 -10.71 -4.35 28.38
C VAL A 10 -10.06 -5.10 27.22
N ILE A 11 -10.69 -5.11 26.04
CA ILE A 11 -10.11 -5.72 24.83
C ILE A 11 -8.79 -5.03 24.46
N GLU A 12 -8.77 -3.69 24.42
CA GLU A 12 -7.57 -2.90 24.12
C GLU A 12 -6.44 -3.17 25.11
N GLN A 13 -6.75 -3.33 26.40
CA GLN A 13 -5.77 -3.67 27.42
C GLN A 13 -5.22 -5.09 27.22
N LEU A 14 -6.07 -6.09 27.02
CA LEU A 14 -5.66 -7.48 26.80
C LEU A 14 -4.77 -7.63 25.56
N VAL A 15 -5.14 -6.95 24.46
CA VAL A 15 -4.34 -6.93 23.23
C VAL A 15 -2.99 -6.27 23.49
N ARG A 16 -2.95 -5.14 24.21
CA ARG A 16 -1.70 -4.46 24.58
C ARG A 16 -0.80 -5.38 25.41
N ASP A 17 -1.33 -5.99 26.45
CA ASP A 17 -0.57 -6.87 27.33
C ASP A 17 0.03 -8.05 26.55
N GLN A 18 -0.77 -8.67 25.67
CA GLN A 18 -0.30 -9.81 24.86
C GLN A 18 0.77 -9.43 23.83
N VAL A 19 0.63 -8.29 23.14
CA VAL A 19 1.62 -7.81 22.17
C VAL A 19 2.95 -7.51 22.88
N TYR A 20 2.91 -6.80 24.00
CA TYR A 20 4.12 -6.46 24.76
C TYR A 20 4.79 -7.68 25.38
N ALA A 21 4.01 -8.64 25.89
CA ALA A 21 4.54 -9.91 26.38
C ALA A 21 5.26 -10.70 25.27
N THR A 22 4.69 -10.73 24.06
CA THR A 22 5.31 -11.40 22.89
C THR A 22 6.65 -10.73 22.50
N MET A 23 6.77 -9.42 22.73
CA MET A 23 8.00 -8.66 22.50
C MET A 23 8.99 -8.72 23.68
N GLY A 24 8.63 -9.35 24.81
CA GLY A 24 9.45 -9.35 26.02
C GLY A 24 9.53 -7.98 26.71
N LEU A 25 8.54 -7.10 26.52
CA LEU A 25 8.49 -5.74 27.05
C LEU A 25 7.38 -5.59 28.09
N ALA A 26 7.54 -4.62 29.00
CA ALA A 26 6.48 -4.24 29.94
C ALA A 26 5.43 -3.37 29.23
N ALA A 27 4.15 -3.74 29.34
CA ALA A 27 3.06 -2.96 28.76
C ALA A 27 2.93 -1.58 29.44
N PRO A 28 2.85 -0.48 28.68
CA PRO A 28 2.68 0.85 29.25
C PRO A 28 1.26 1.02 29.81
N LYS A 29 1.14 1.72 30.95
CA LYS A 29 -0.13 1.98 31.64
C LYS A 29 -1.07 2.93 30.87
N SER A 30 -0.56 3.66 29.87
CA SER A 30 -1.31 4.53 28.97
C SER A 30 -0.76 4.44 27.55
N ALA A 31 -1.55 4.86 26.56
CA ALA A 31 -1.07 4.96 25.18
C ALA A 31 -0.11 6.16 25.07
N PRO A 32 1.18 5.94 24.76
CA PRO A 32 2.19 6.97 24.91
C PRO A 32 2.08 8.11 23.89
N ASN A 33 1.50 7.87 22.71
CA ASN A 33 1.22 8.88 21.69
C ASN A 33 0.07 8.44 20.78
N LYS A 34 -0.79 9.37 20.36
CA LYS A 34 -1.88 9.09 19.41
C LYS A 34 -1.33 9.06 17.97
N LEU A 35 -0.56 8.03 17.64
CA LEU A 35 -0.20 7.78 16.25
C LEU A 35 -1.43 7.26 15.51
N LEU A 36 -1.83 7.97 14.45
CA LEU A 36 -2.88 7.48 13.55
C LEU A 36 -2.30 6.39 12.66
N VAL A 37 -2.77 5.15 12.87
CA VAL A 37 -2.39 4.01 12.05
C VAL A 37 -3.32 3.91 10.85
N ASN A 38 -2.76 4.03 9.66
CA ASN A 38 -3.47 3.83 8.40
C ASN A 38 -3.01 2.52 7.75
N ILE A 39 -3.91 1.91 6.98
CA ILE A 39 -3.66 0.66 6.26
C ILE A 39 -3.63 0.98 4.77
N SER A 40 -2.51 0.68 4.12
CA SER A 40 -2.39 0.74 2.67
C SER A 40 -2.84 -0.58 2.06
N ALA A 41 -3.93 -0.56 1.30
CA ALA A 41 -4.27 -1.65 0.41
C ALA A 41 -3.27 -1.73 -0.76
N ARG A 42 -3.28 -2.84 -1.50
CA ARG A 42 -2.50 -2.98 -2.73
C ARG A 42 -2.79 -1.84 -3.70
N HIS A 43 -1.74 -1.23 -4.25
CA HIS A 43 -1.88 -0.10 -5.16
C HIS A 43 -0.63 0.08 -6.01
N CYS A 44 -0.70 1.00 -6.98
CA CYS A 44 0.45 1.43 -7.76
C CYS A 44 0.49 2.94 -7.94
N HIS A 45 1.70 3.41 -8.26
CA HIS A 45 2.00 4.77 -8.70
C HIS A 45 2.56 4.66 -10.11
N LEU A 46 2.16 5.55 -11.00
CA LEU A 46 2.51 5.47 -12.42
C LEU A 46 3.08 6.78 -12.94
N THR A 47 3.92 6.65 -13.95
CA THR A 47 4.31 7.73 -14.86
C THR A 47 3.17 8.10 -15.80
N GLN A 48 3.20 9.32 -16.32
CA GLN A 48 2.25 9.76 -17.34
C GLN A 48 2.30 8.86 -18.59
N ALA A 49 3.49 8.46 -19.02
CA ALA A 49 3.66 7.54 -20.15
C ALA A 49 2.99 6.18 -19.92
N ALA A 50 3.10 5.61 -18.72
CA ALA A 50 2.42 4.37 -18.38
C ALA A 50 0.90 4.54 -18.33
N VAL A 51 0.40 5.65 -17.79
CA VAL A 51 -1.04 5.97 -17.82
C VAL A 51 -1.55 6.02 -19.25
N GLU A 52 -0.84 6.67 -20.16
CA GLU A 52 -1.27 6.77 -21.55
C GLU A 52 -1.23 5.43 -22.28
N ALA A 53 -0.23 4.59 -22.04
CA ALA A 53 -0.16 3.24 -22.58
C ALA A 53 -1.32 2.34 -22.10
N LEU A 54 -1.74 2.51 -20.85
CA LEU A 54 -2.78 1.68 -20.22
C LEU A 54 -4.21 2.17 -20.51
N PHE A 55 -4.41 3.48 -20.65
CA PHE A 55 -5.74 4.12 -20.68
C PHE A 55 -6.05 4.94 -21.93
N GLY A 56 -5.06 5.35 -22.74
CA GLY A 56 -5.27 6.21 -23.91
C GLY A 56 -4.27 7.34 -24.01
N PRO A 57 -3.81 7.72 -25.23
CA PRO A 57 -2.98 8.91 -25.43
C PRO A 57 -3.61 10.16 -24.80
N GLY A 58 -2.83 10.92 -24.03
CA GLY A 58 -3.28 12.12 -23.33
C GLY A 58 -4.18 11.91 -22.11
N HIS A 59 -4.46 10.66 -21.69
CA HIS A 59 -5.32 10.39 -20.53
C HIS A 59 -4.74 10.95 -19.23
N GLN A 60 -5.58 11.61 -18.42
CA GLN A 60 -5.22 12.14 -17.10
C GLN A 60 -5.98 11.36 -16.02
N LEU A 61 -5.28 10.97 -14.95
CA LEU A 61 -5.89 10.28 -13.82
C LEU A 61 -7.00 11.14 -13.20
N GLN A 62 -8.17 10.55 -12.97
CA GLN A 62 -9.30 11.27 -12.38
C GLN A 62 -9.34 11.05 -10.87
N PRO A 63 -9.35 12.11 -10.04
CA PRO A 63 -9.51 11.95 -8.60
C PRO A 63 -10.83 11.27 -8.23
N MET A 64 -10.75 10.28 -7.34
CA MET A 64 -11.91 9.63 -6.72
C MET A 64 -12.02 9.98 -5.24
N LYS A 65 -10.91 9.91 -4.50
CA LYS A 65 -10.87 10.17 -3.06
C LYS A 65 -9.52 10.72 -2.66
N ASP A 66 -9.51 11.81 -1.91
CA ASP A 66 -8.30 12.38 -1.34
C ASP A 66 -7.68 11.45 -0.29
N LEU A 67 -6.35 11.39 -0.27
CA LEU A 67 -5.58 10.69 0.75
C LEU A 67 -5.14 11.64 1.85
N TYR A 68 -4.49 11.08 2.88
CA TYR A 68 -4.04 11.86 4.03
C TYR A 68 -2.98 12.91 3.68
N GLN A 69 -2.09 12.59 2.75
CA GLN A 69 -1.07 13.53 2.28
C GLN A 69 -1.68 14.53 1.31
N HIS A 70 -1.38 15.82 1.52
CA HIS A 70 -1.89 16.89 0.68
C HIS A 70 -1.55 16.67 -0.80
N GLY A 71 -2.56 16.78 -1.67
CA GLY A 71 -2.43 16.60 -3.11
C GLY A 71 -2.37 15.15 -3.59
N GLN A 72 -2.30 14.15 -2.70
CA GLN A 72 -2.36 12.73 -3.08
C GLN A 72 -3.81 12.23 -3.12
N PHE A 73 -4.15 11.40 -4.11
CA PHE A 73 -5.51 10.88 -4.27
C PHE A 73 -5.52 9.43 -4.75
N ALA A 74 -6.57 8.68 -4.42
CA ALA A 74 -6.93 7.46 -5.13
C ALA A 74 -7.65 7.86 -6.43
N ALA A 75 -7.17 7.36 -7.57
CA ALA A 75 -7.77 7.61 -8.86
C ALA A 75 -9.02 6.74 -9.08
N LYS A 76 -9.94 7.16 -9.97
CA LYS A 76 -11.11 6.34 -10.35
C LYS A 76 -10.68 5.08 -11.09
N GLU A 77 -9.60 5.18 -11.83
CA GLU A 77 -8.96 4.12 -12.58
C GLU A 77 -8.39 3.03 -11.66
N SER A 78 -8.46 1.80 -12.15
CA SER A 78 -7.75 0.64 -11.62
C SER A 78 -7.26 -0.20 -12.79
N LEU A 79 -6.24 -1.01 -12.56
CA LEU A 79 -5.65 -1.86 -13.57
C LEU A 79 -5.46 -3.28 -13.07
N THR A 80 -5.11 -4.17 -14.00
CA THR A 80 -4.81 -5.56 -13.70
C THR A 80 -3.30 -5.76 -13.61
N LEU A 81 -2.82 -6.34 -12.51
CA LEU A 81 -1.45 -6.87 -12.40
C LEU A 81 -1.45 -8.37 -12.68
N ILE A 82 -0.53 -8.82 -13.53
CA ILE A 82 -0.35 -10.22 -13.87
C ILE A 82 0.94 -10.73 -13.22
N GLY A 83 0.82 -11.79 -12.43
CA GLY A 83 1.93 -12.44 -11.75
C GLY A 83 2.51 -13.63 -12.53
N PRO A 84 3.75 -14.06 -12.21
CA PRO A 84 4.44 -15.17 -12.88
C PRO A 84 3.69 -16.51 -12.86
N ARG A 85 2.78 -16.72 -11.91
CA ARG A 85 1.98 -17.96 -11.77
C ARG A 85 0.68 -17.95 -12.57
N SER A 86 0.55 -17.10 -13.60
CA SER A 86 -0.69 -16.91 -14.36
C SER A 86 -1.88 -16.57 -13.44
N ARG A 87 -1.60 -15.79 -12.38
CA ARG A 87 -2.59 -15.26 -11.44
C ARG A 87 -2.65 -13.76 -11.61
N ILE A 88 -3.81 -13.18 -11.30
CA ILE A 88 -4.06 -11.75 -11.54
C ILE A 88 -4.65 -11.08 -10.31
N ILE A 89 -4.41 -9.78 -10.20
CA ILE A 89 -5.16 -8.85 -9.36
C ILE A 89 -5.81 -7.85 -10.31
N SER A 90 -7.13 -7.92 -10.49
CA SER A 90 -7.86 -7.11 -11.48
C SER A 90 -8.25 -5.70 -11.00
N ASN A 91 -8.09 -5.43 -9.70
CA ASN A 91 -8.53 -4.21 -9.04
C ASN A 91 -7.37 -3.47 -8.36
N LEU A 92 -6.19 -3.46 -8.99
CA LEU A 92 -5.04 -2.73 -8.44
C LEU A 92 -5.31 -1.22 -8.58
N ARG A 93 -5.47 -0.54 -7.43
CA ARG A 93 -5.80 0.88 -7.37
C ARG A 93 -4.61 1.73 -7.79
N ILE A 94 -4.84 2.77 -8.58
CA ILE A 94 -3.82 3.76 -8.92
C ILE A 94 -3.91 4.91 -7.92
N LEU A 95 -2.79 5.30 -7.35
CA LEU A 95 -2.66 6.52 -6.55
C LEU A 95 -2.01 7.61 -7.41
N GLY A 96 -2.65 8.77 -7.43
CA GLY A 96 -2.19 9.96 -8.13
C GLY A 96 -1.65 11.03 -7.16
N PRO A 97 -0.98 12.07 -7.70
CA PRO A 97 -0.76 12.32 -9.12
C PRO A 97 0.29 11.38 -9.74
N CYS A 98 0.43 11.42 -11.07
CA CYS A 98 1.48 10.70 -11.77
C CYS A 98 2.87 11.07 -11.20
N ARG A 99 3.74 10.07 -11.07
CA ARG A 99 5.13 10.22 -10.57
C ARG A 99 6.13 10.14 -11.72
N ASN A 100 7.41 10.27 -11.38
CA ASN A 100 8.53 10.08 -12.30
C ASN A 100 8.96 8.60 -12.44
N LEU A 101 8.37 7.69 -11.67
CA LEU A 101 8.64 6.25 -11.71
C LEU A 101 7.35 5.45 -11.59
N ASN A 102 7.38 4.21 -12.06
CA ASN A 102 6.30 3.25 -11.90
C ASN A 102 6.62 2.33 -10.72
N GLN A 103 5.67 2.16 -9.80
CA GLN A 103 5.85 1.33 -8.61
C GLN A 103 4.56 0.62 -8.26
N VAL A 104 4.65 -0.65 -7.89
CA VAL A 104 3.54 -1.46 -7.39
C VAL A 104 3.85 -1.89 -5.96
N GLU A 105 2.92 -1.64 -5.04
CA GLU A 105 3.05 -2.00 -3.63
C GLU A 105 2.07 -3.13 -3.31
N LEU A 106 2.63 -4.28 -2.92
CA LEU A 106 1.87 -5.49 -2.60
C LEU A 106 2.02 -5.90 -1.13
N ALA A 107 0.96 -6.50 -0.59
CA ALA A 107 1.07 -7.26 0.65
C ALA A 107 1.88 -8.54 0.42
N TYR A 108 2.43 -9.12 1.49
CA TYR A 108 3.20 -10.37 1.38
C TYR A 108 2.35 -11.52 0.81
N THR A 109 1.09 -11.61 1.23
CA THR A 109 0.16 -12.62 0.73
C THR A 109 -0.15 -12.46 -0.75
N ASP A 110 -0.22 -11.22 -1.24
CA ASP A 110 -0.45 -10.93 -2.66
C ASP A 110 0.77 -11.34 -3.50
N ALA A 111 1.98 -11.07 -3.01
CA ALA A 111 3.21 -11.52 -3.66
C ALA A 111 3.25 -13.05 -3.80
N ILE A 112 2.96 -13.79 -2.72
CA ILE A 112 2.91 -15.26 -2.75
C ILE A 112 1.84 -15.75 -3.73
N ALA A 113 0.63 -15.16 -3.70
CA ALA A 113 -0.48 -15.57 -4.55
C ALA A 113 -0.15 -15.36 -6.04
N LEU A 114 0.51 -14.26 -6.38
CA LEU A 114 0.94 -13.94 -7.74
C LEU A 114 2.20 -14.70 -8.18
N GLY A 115 3.01 -15.16 -7.23
CA GLY A 115 4.28 -15.83 -7.48
C GLY A 115 5.47 -14.89 -7.61
N PHE A 116 5.39 -13.72 -6.99
CA PHE A 116 6.51 -12.78 -6.86
C PHE A 116 7.36 -13.12 -5.64
N ASP A 117 8.68 -12.98 -5.80
CA ASP A 117 9.65 -12.97 -4.71
C ASP A 117 10.26 -11.56 -4.67
N ILE A 118 9.62 -10.69 -3.88
CA ILE A 118 9.89 -9.25 -3.88
C ILE A 118 10.37 -8.77 -2.51
N PRO A 119 11.36 -7.86 -2.46
CA PRO A 119 11.92 -7.36 -1.22
C PRO A 119 10.95 -6.42 -0.49
N VAL A 120 11.21 -6.23 0.81
CA VAL A 120 10.63 -5.12 1.57
C VAL A 120 11.49 -3.88 1.32
N LYS A 121 10.86 -2.81 0.81
CA LYS A 121 11.55 -1.55 0.46
C LYS A 121 10.72 -0.32 0.81
N MET A 122 11.41 0.81 0.91
CA MET A 122 10.77 2.13 1.02
C MET A 122 10.23 2.58 -0.35
N SER A 123 9.15 3.37 -0.34
CA SER A 123 8.58 3.94 -1.56
C SER A 123 9.64 4.80 -2.27
N GLY A 124 9.85 4.57 -3.57
CA GLY A 124 10.88 5.23 -4.39
C GLY A 124 12.17 4.43 -4.56
N ASP A 125 12.48 3.45 -3.70
CA ASP A 125 13.60 2.52 -3.91
C ASP A 125 13.11 1.30 -4.70
N ILE A 126 13.22 1.38 -6.03
CA ILE A 126 12.79 0.31 -6.94
C ILE A 126 13.96 -0.45 -7.59
N ALA A 127 15.19 -0.03 -7.36
CA ALA A 127 16.35 -0.60 -8.04
C ALA A 127 16.51 -2.09 -7.73
N GLY A 128 16.68 -2.90 -8.78
CA GLY A 128 16.91 -4.34 -8.66
C GLY A 128 15.70 -5.12 -8.13
N THR A 129 14.51 -4.52 -8.19
CA THR A 129 13.25 -5.19 -7.83
C THR A 129 12.67 -5.93 -9.03
N GLN A 130 11.80 -6.90 -8.79
CA GLN A 130 11.11 -7.57 -9.89
C GLN A 130 10.16 -6.60 -10.59
N GLY A 131 10.08 -6.75 -11.90
CA GLY A 131 9.06 -6.15 -12.75
C GLY A 131 7.79 -6.99 -12.84
N GLY A 132 6.91 -6.63 -13.78
CA GLY A 132 5.68 -7.36 -14.05
C GLY A 132 4.82 -6.68 -15.11
N MET A 133 3.73 -7.33 -15.48
CA MET A 133 2.85 -6.84 -16.56
C MET A 133 1.60 -6.17 -15.97
N LEU A 134 1.35 -4.92 -16.38
CA LEU A 134 0.11 -4.21 -16.09
C LEU A 134 -0.78 -4.20 -17.33
N MET A 135 -2.08 -4.40 -17.13
CA MET A 135 -3.08 -4.35 -18.19
C MET A 135 -4.17 -3.35 -17.81
N GLY A 136 -4.41 -2.40 -18.71
CA GLY A 136 -5.49 -1.42 -18.65
C GLY A 136 -6.47 -1.63 -19.80
N PRO A 137 -7.52 -0.80 -19.90
CA PRO A 137 -8.54 -0.93 -20.94
C PRO A 137 -8.03 -0.63 -22.35
N HIS A 138 -7.00 0.20 -22.51
CA HIS A 138 -6.45 0.54 -23.82
C HIS A 138 -5.33 -0.42 -24.26
N GLY A 139 -4.53 -0.90 -23.31
CA GLY A 139 -3.34 -1.67 -23.62
C GLY A 139 -2.66 -2.23 -22.38
N TYR A 140 -1.38 -2.51 -22.51
CA TYR A 140 -0.55 -3.06 -21.45
C TYR A 140 0.73 -2.24 -21.28
N PHE A 141 1.37 -2.42 -20.13
CA PHE A 141 2.65 -1.81 -19.82
C PHE A 141 3.52 -2.81 -19.07
N GLU A 142 4.70 -3.09 -19.62
CA GLU A 142 5.70 -3.95 -18.99
C GLU A 142 6.58 -3.13 -18.05
N LEU A 143 6.58 -3.46 -16.75
CA LEU A 143 7.57 -2.96 -15.81
C LEU A 143 8.79 -3.86 -15.87
N ASN A 144 9.97 -3.27 -16.10
CA ASN A 144 11.24 -3.98 -15.94
C ASN A 144 11.60 -4.16 -14.45
N GLU A 145 11.25 -3.18 -13.62
CA GLU A 145 11.40 -3.16 -12.16
C GLU A 145 10.28 -2.31 -11.54
N GLY A 146 10.05 -2.42 -10.23
CA GLY A 146 9.11 -1.54 -9.51
C GLY A 146 8.13 -2.25 -8.57
N ILE A 147 8.14 -3.57 -8.47
CA ILE A 147 7.23 -4.30 -7.58
C ILE A 147 7.90 -4.54 -6.23
N ILE A 148 7.31 -4.00 -5.16
CA ILE A 148 7.84 -4.05 -3.80
C ILE A 148 6.79 -4.47 -2.78
N ARG A 149 7.27 -4.95 -1.63
CA ARG A 149 6.50 -4.93 -0.39
C ARG A 149 6.81 -3.62 0.33
N ALA A 150 5.80 -2.81 0.56
CA ALA A 150 5.99 -1.53 1.24
C ALA A 150 6.49 -1.75 2.67
N GLN A 151 7.62 -1.12 3.00
CA GLN A 151 8.14 -1.10 4.37
C GLN A 151 7.24 -0.21 5.24
N PRO A 152 6.79 -0.68 6.42
CA PRO A 152 6.06 0.17 7.37
C PRO A 152 6.90 1.38 7.77
N HIS A 153 6.32 2.57 7.71
CA HIS A 153 6.98 3.82 8.06
C HIS A 153 5.98 4.84 8.61
N VAL A 154 6.50 5.91 9.22
CA VAL A 154 5.73 7.03 9.74
C VAL A 154 6.06 8.28 8.93
N HIS A 155 5.03 9.02 8.54
CA HIS A 155 5.17 10.41 8.10
C HIS A 155 4.97 11.29 9.33
N MET A 156 5.93 12.17 9.60
CA MET A 156 5.96 13.00 10.80
C MET A 156 6.41 14.40 10.39
N HIS A 157 5.65 15.43 10.81
CA HIS A 157 6.09 16.81 10.62
C HIS A 157 7.32 17.08 11.51
N PRO A 158 8.28 17.92 11.11
CA PRO A 158 9.41 18.27 11.97
C PRO A 158 9.00 18.74 13.38
N ASP A 159 7.90 19.48 13.49
CA ASP A 159 7.36 19.94 14.78
C ASP A 159 6.88 18.79 15.69
N ASP A 160 6.39 17.69 15.10
CA ASP A 160 5.99 16.48 15.84
C ASP A 160 7.20 15.60 16.21
N ALA A 161 8.34 15.81 15.56
CA ALA A 161 9.56 15.02 15.73
C ALA A 161 10.54 15.59 16.76
N ALA A 162 10.41 16.89 17.10
CA ALA A 162 11.25 17.61 18.04
C ALA A 162 10.96 17.23 19.50
#